data_AF-A0A1M4EQK8-F1
#
_entry.id   AF-A0A1M4EQK8-F1
#
_cell.length_a   1.000
_cell.length_b   1.000
_cell.length_c   1.000
_cell.angle_alpha   90.00
_cell.angle_beta   90.00
_cell.angle_gamma   90.00
#
_symmetry.space_group_name_H-M   'P 1'
#
loop_
_entity.id
_entity.type
_entity.pdbx_description
1 polymer ?
#
loop_
_entity_poly.entity_id
_entity_poly.type
_entity_poly.pdbx_seq_one_letter_code
_entity_poly.pdbx_strand_id
1 'polypeptide(L)'
;MPAPAWAAEHDGWCTYAELCVFEHENQVGGRHDYYNEDDSYDNDYLYYFWGSSPVISGTPVNDMTSSLSNGDDRCKAVLREHSHGGGLGLIIPYDTSGSGYVVNDLVPYGMNDFFSSHRWQDCF
;
A
#
# COMPACT_ATOMS: atom_id res chain seq x y z
N MET A 1 -1.96 14.55 11.38
CA MET A 1 -0.75 14.23 12.18
C MET A 1 -0.02 13.17 11.37
N PRO A 2 1.30 13.27 11.13
CA PRO A 2 1.98 12.28 10.30
C PRO A 2 2.11 10.94 11.04
N ALA A 3 1.76 9.86 10.34
CA ALA A 3 1.73 8.48 10.81
C ALA A 3 3.16 7.89 10.87
N PRO A 4 3.54 7.16 11.94
CA PRO A 4 4.77 6.37 11.97
C PRO A 4 4.88 5.37 10.79
N ALA A 5 6.11 5.01 10.42
CA ALA A 5 6.36 3.87 9.55
C ALA A 5 6.09 2.59 10.35
N TRP A 6 4.87 2.04 10.23
CA TRP A 6 4.18 1.22 11.24
C TRP A 6 3.59 2.06 12.36
N ALA A 7 2.76 3.02 11.99
CA ALA A 7 1.83 3.61 12.91
C ALA A 7 0.96 2.50 13.47
N ALA A 8 1.28 2.06 14.69
CA ALA A 8 0.25 1.55 15.56
C ALA A 8 -0.88 2.59 15.52
N GLU A 9 -2.00 2.20 14.91
CA GLU A 9 -3.27 2.92 14.96
C GLU A 9 -3.31 4.21 14.12
N HIS A 10 -3.48 4.06 12.80
CA HIS A 10 -4.18 5.05 11.98
C HIS A 10 -5.45 4.42 11.41
N ASP A 11 -6.54 4.53 12.19
CA ASP A 11 -8.00 4.41 11.96
C ASP A 11 -8.57 3.32 11.03
N GLY A 12 -7.74 2.54 10.33
CA GLY A 12 -8.14 1.57 9.29
C GLY A 12 -8.43 2.18 7.91
N TRP A 13 -8.29 3.50 7.70
CA TRP A 13 -8.72 4.17 6.46
C TRP A 13 -7.58 4.86 5.70
N CYS A 14 -7.49 4.62 4.40
CA CYS A 14 -6.67 5.42 3.49
C CYS A 14 -7.13 6.86 3.40
N THR A 15 -6.20 7.78 3.18
CA THR A 15 -6.56 9.12 2.75
C THR A 15 -6.75 9.16 1.23
N TYR A 16 -7.22 10.30 0.72
CA TYR A 16 -7.52 10.49 -0.69
C TYR A 16 -6.27 10.34 -1.57
N ALA A 17 -6.38 9.60 -2.67
CA ALA A 17 -5.32 9.37 -3.65
C ALA A 17 -4.08 8.64 -3.08
N GLU A 18 -4.34 7.61 -2.26
CA GLU A 18 -3.34 6.84 -1.53
C GLU A 18 -3.65 5.34 -1.63
N LEU A 19 -2.62 4.53 -1.85
CA LEU A 19 -2.66 3.08 -1.63
C LEU A 19 -2.10 2.78 -0.24
N CYS A 20 -2.91 2.23 0.66
CA CYS A 20 -2.44 1.76 1.96
C CYS A 20 -2.30 0.26 1.94
N VAL A 21 -1.19 -0.23 2.45
CA VAL A 21 -0.90 -1.65 2.59
C VAL A 21 -0.71 -1.97 4.07
N PHE A 22 -1.16 -3.15 4.48
CA PHE A 22 -1.16 -3.58 5.88
C PHE A 22 -0.48 -4.94 6.01
N GLU A 23 0.33 -5.09 7.05
CA GLU A 23 1.06 -6.32 7.35
C GLU A 23 0.12 -7.52 7.53
N HIS A 24 -0.99 -7.33 8.23
CA HIS A 24 -1.94 -8.40 8.53
C HIS A 24 -3.26 -8.20 7.79
N GLU A 25 -4.06 -9.27 7.78
CA GLU A 25 -5.44 -9.25 7.30
C GLU A 25 -6.30 -8.22 8.08
N ASN A 26 -7.39 -7.78 7.45
CA ASN A 26 -8.40 -6.88 8.03
C ASN A 26 -7.86 -5.51 8.47
N GLN A 27 -6.87 -4.98 7.74
CA GLN A 27 -6.26 -3.67 7.97
C GLN A 27 -5.62 -3.53 9.36
N VAL A 28 -4.99 -4.62 9.84
CA VAL A 28 -4.31 -4.68 11.14
C VAL A 28 -2.79 -4.78 10.94
N GLY A 29 -2.04 -4.47 12.00
CA GLY A 29 -0.57 -4.52 12.00
C GLY A 29 0.04 -3.22 11.50
N GLY A 30 1.24 -3.32 10.95
CA GLY A 30 1.90 -2.20 10.29
C GLY A 30 1.13 -1.71 9.08
N ARG A 31 1.07 -0.39 8.89
CA ARG A 31 0.51 0.26 7.70
C ARG A 31 1.59 1.06 6.96
N HIS A 32 1.57 1.02 5.63
CA HIS A 32 2.35 1.91 4.75
C HIS A 32 1.47 2.53 3.67
N ASP A 33 1.84 3.75 3.30
CA ASP A 33 1.00 4.68 2.54
C ASP A 33 1.76 5.11 1.28
N TYR A 34 1.20 4.84 0.11
CA TYR A 34 1.82 5.16 -1.18
C TYR A 34 0.97 6.15 -1.97
N TYR A 35 1.54 7.32 -2.23
CA TYR A 35 0.95 8.34 -3.12
C TYR A 35 1.48 8.26 -4.56
N ASN A 36 2.64 7.60 -4.75
CA ASN A 36 3.27 7.41 -6.05
C ASN A 36 3.46 5.92 -6.30
N GLU A 37 3.57 5.54 -7.57
CA GLU A 37 3.97 4.18 -7.94
C GLU A 37 5.33 3.81 -7.36
N ASP A 38 5.50 2.53 -7.03
CA ASP A 38 6.77 1.96 -6.58
C ASP A 38 7.08 0.71 -7.38
N ASP A 39 8.24 0.69 -8.01
CA ASP A 39 8.63 -0.36 -8.92
C ASP A 39 9.43 -1.49 -8.26
N SER A 40 9.73 -1.47 -6.97
CA SER A 40 10.50 -2.57 -6.37
C SER A 40 10.25 -2.83 -4.89
N TYR A 41 9.76 -1.85 -4.13
CA TYR A 41 9.70 -1.86 -2.67
C TYR A 41 11.03 -2.23 -1.97
N ASP A 42 12.11 -2.41 -2.73
CA ASP A 42 13.45 -2.81 -2.28
C ASP A 42 14.18 -1.62 -1.65
N ASN A 43 13.77 -0.41 -2.03
CA ASN A 43 14.31 0.85 -1.51
C ASN A 43 13.33 1.62 -0.61
N ASP A 44 12.25 0.99 -0.14
CA ASP A 44 11.29 1.57 0.81
C ASP A 44 11.88 1.84 2.22
N TYR A 45 13.09 2.38 2.23
CA TYR A 45 13.58 3.46 3.07
C TYR A 45 12.66 4.69 3.09
N LEU A 46 11.33 4.55 2.97
CA LEU A 46 10.44 5.69 3.02
C LEU A 46 10.46 6.33 4.40
N TYR A 47 10.35 7.65 4.35
CA TYR A 47 10.69 8.52 5.45
C TYR A 47 9.47 8.80 6.31
N TYR A 48 9.57 8.61 7.62
CA TYR A 48 8.63 9.23 8.56
C TYR A 48 9.17 10.59 8.99
N PHE A 49 8.32 11.58 9.24
CA PHE A 49 8.77 12.87 9.78
C PHE A 49 8.97 12.77 11.29
N TRP A 50 10.22 12.77 11.77
CA TRP A 50 10.51 13.03 13.18
C TRP A 50 10.78 14.52 13.38
N GLY A 51 9.78 15.25 13.87
CA GLY A 51 9.84 16.71 13.88
C GLY A 51 9.72 17.28 12.46
N SER A 52 10.76 17.96 11.96
CA SER A 52 10.78 18.61 10.64
C SER A 52 11.62 17.87 9.59
N SER A 53 12.16 16.70 9.91
CA SER A 53 13.07 15.99 9.02
C SER A 53 12.57 14.58 8.70
N PRO A 54 12.64 14.17 7.42
CA PRO A 54 12.35 12.81 7.02
C PRO A 54 13.42 11.85 7.60
N VAL A 55 13.00 10.73 8.21
CA VAL A 55 13.86 9.69 8.80
C VAL A 55 13.54 8.32 8.19
N ILE A 56 14.58 7.59 7.80
CA ILE A 56 14.48 6.27 7.17
C ILE A 56 13.86 5.25 8.15
N SER A 57 12.80 4.56 7.70
CA SER A 57 12.13 3.46 8.43
C SER A 57 13.00 2.21 8.58
N GLY A 58 13.63 1.76 7.47
CA GLY A 58 14.43 0.54 7.44
C GLY A 58 13.61 -0.76 7.51
N THR A 59 12.28 -0.69 7.39
CA THR A 59 11.41 -1.87 7.44
C THR A 59 11.13 -2.39 6.03
N PRO A 60 11.29 -3.70 5.77
CA PRO A 60 10.91 -4.28 4.48
C PRO A 60 9.39 -4.27 4.31
N VAL A 61 8.91 -3.77 3.16
CA VAL A 61 7.49 -3.85 2.75
C VAL A 61 7.26 -4.96 1.74
N ASN A 62 8.30 -5.26 0.96
CA ASN A 62 8.29 -6.35 -0.01
C ASN A 62 7.91 -7.68 0.67
N ASP A 63 6.97 -8.40 0.09
CA ASP A 63 6.51 -9.71 0.57
C ASP A 63 5.98 -9.73 2.02
N MET A 64 5.40 -8.63 2.51
CA MET A 64 4.92 -8.52 3.90
C MET A 64 3.47 -8.04 4.01
N THR A 65 2.78 -7.81 2.88
CA THR A 65 1.42 -7.26 2.90
C THR A 65 0.37 -8.36 2.81
N SER A 66 -0.58 -8.35 3.75
CA SER A 66 -1.71 -9.29 3.78
C SER A 66 -3.08 -8.64 3.53
N SER A 67 -3.20 -7.32 3.67
CA SER A 67 -4.41 -6.57 3.29
C SER A 67 -4.10 -5.16 2.81
N LEU A 68 -5.04 -4.49 2.15
CA LEU A 68 -4.81 -3.16 1.58
C LEU A 68 -6.11 -2.38 1.37
N SER A 69 -5.95 -1.09 1.09
CA SER A 69 -7.01 -0.23 0.60
C SER A 69 -6.50 0.73 -0.47
N ASN A 70 -7.27 0.91 -1.53
CA ASN A 70 -7.06 1.95 -2.53
C ASN A 70 -7.99 3.13 -2.23
N GLY A 71 -7.44 4.18 -1.62
CA GLY A 71 -8.12 5.45 -1.32
C GLY A 71 -8.17 6.43 -2.49
N ASP A 72 -7.62 6.07 -3.65
CA ASP A 72 -7.80 6.84 -4.88
C ASP A 72 -9.22 6.62 -5.44
N ASP A 73 -9.87 7.70 -5.88
CA ASP A 73 -11.21 7.68 -6.46
C ASP A 73 -11.21 7.77 -8.00
N ARG A 74 -10.02 7.78 -8.60
CA ARG A 74 -9.76 8.02 -10.03
C ARG A 74 -8.86 6.98 -10.66
N CYS A 75 -7.93 6.40 -9.92
CA CYS A 75 -6.90 5.49 -10.43
C CYS A 75 -7.04 4.09 -9.81
N LYS A 76 -6.85 3.06 -10.64
CA LYS A 76 -6.69 1.68 -10.15
C LYS A 76 -5.26 1.48 -9.69
N ALA A 77 -5.05 0.78 -8.58
CA ALA A 77 -3.74 0.26 -8.23
C ALA A 77 -3.56 -1.12 -8.87
N VAL A 78 -2.44 -1.36 -9.55
CA VAL A 78 -2.07 -2.66 -10.09
C VAL A 78 -0.86 -3.17 -9.31
N LEU A 79 -1.09 -4.18 -8.48
CA LEU A 79 -0.04 -4.84 -7.71
C LEU A 79 0.60 -5.93 -8.56
N ARG A 80 1.89 -6.15 -8.34
CA ARG A 80 2.69 -7.09 -9.12
C ARG A 80 3.55 -7.92 -8.19
N GLU A 81 3.56 -9.23 -8.46
CA GLU A 81 4.33 -10.23 -7.73
C GLU A 81 5.81 -9.89 -7.65
N HIS A 82 6.41 -9.43 -8.76
CA HIS A 82 7.84 -9.12 -8.80
C HIS A 82 8.12 -7.63 -8.95
N SER A 83 9.33 -7.26 -8.56
CA SER A 83 9.89 -5.94 -8.85
C SER A 83 9.89 -5.68 -10.37
N HIS A 84 9.84 -4.40 -10.71
CA HIS A 84 9.74 -3.80 -12.02
C HIS A 84 8.54 -4.27 -12.85
N GLY A 85 7.46 -4.63 -12.16
CA GLY A 85 6.17 -4.98 -12.78
C GLY A 85 6.10 -6.38 -13.38
N GLY A 86 6.98 -7.30 -12.95
CA GLY A 86 6.98 -8.68 -13.39
C GLY A 86 5.92 -9.57 -12.70
N GLY A 87 5.73 -10.78 -13.23
CA GLY A 87 4.90 -11.81 -12.60
C GLY A 87 3.39 -11.58 -12.75
N LEU A 88 2.62 -12.26 -11.90
CA LEU A 88 1.17 -12.10 -11.83
C LEU A 88 0.80 -10.69 -11.35
N GLY A 89 -0.41 -10.25 -11.70
CA GLY A 89 -0.89 -8.93 -11.34
C GLY A 89 -2.29 -8.98 -10.76
N LEU A 90 -2.52 -8.20 -9.70
CA LEU A 90 -3.82 -8.01 -9.08
C LEU A 90 -4.26 -6.55 -9.27
N ILE A 91 -5.45 -6.36 -9.82
CA ILE A 91 -6.03 -5.04 -10.04
C ILE A 91 -6.91 -4.70 -8.85
N ILE A 92 -6.59 -3.60 -8.18
CA ILE A 92 -7.38 -3.02 -7.11
C ILE A 92 -8.15 -1.84 -7.69
N PRO A 93 -9.50 -1.93 -7.80
CA PRO A 93 -10.33 -0.84 -8.27
C PRO A 93 -10.18 0.42 -7.39
N TYR A 94 -10.54 1.57 -7.95
CA TYR A 94 -10.83 2.77 -7.17
C TYR A 94 -12.27 2.71 -6.62
N ASP A 95 -12.57 3.49 -5.59
CA ASP A 95 -13.94 3.67 -5.10
C ASP A 95 -14.24 5.16 -4.84
N THR A 96 -15.32 5.65 -5.47
CA THR A 96 -15.81 7.02 -5.33
C THR A 96 -16.62 7.28 -4.05
N SER A 97 -16.90 6.25 -3.26
CA SER A 97 -17.74 6.33 -2.04
C SER A 97 -17.07 7.09 -0.87
N GLY A 98 -15.79 7.47 -1.01
CA GLY A 98 -15.03 8.25 -0.05
C GLY A 98 -14.28 7.42 1.01
N SER A 99 -14.54 6.12 1.11
CA SER A 99 -13.83 5.19 2.00
C SER A 99 -12.67 4.43 1.33
N GLY A 100 -12.51 4.56 0.00
CA GLY A 100 -11.61 3.73 -0.78
C GLY A 100 -12.11 2.29 -0.96
N TYR A 101 -11.52 1.58 -1.92
CA TYR A 101 -11.76 0.16 -2.13
C TYR A 101 -10.92 -0.65 -1.15
N VAL A 102 -11.52 -1.57 -0.41
CA VAL A 102 -10.82 -2.33 0.64
C VAL A 102 -10.70 -3.81 0.26
N VAL A 103 -9.50 -4.36 0.45
CA VAL A 103 -9.23 -5.80 0.38
C VAL A 103 -8.77 -6.26 1.75
N ASN A 104 -9.61 -7.05 2.42
CA ASN A 104 -9.35 -7.54 3.78
C ASN A 104 -8.35 -8.68 3.85
N ASP A 105 -8.20 -9.45 2.79
CA ASP A 105 -7.39 -10.65 2.75
C ASP A 105 -6.89 -10.88 1.32
N LEU A 106 -5.57 -10.96 1.17
CA LEU A 106 -4.90 -11.19 -0.12
C LEU A 106 -4.68 -12.68 -0.45
N VAL A 107 -4.93 -13.60 0.50
CA VAL A 107 -4.76 -15.05 0.32
C VAL A 107 -5.60 -15.59 -0.84
N PRO A 108 -6.90 -15.24 -1.01
CA PRO A 108 -7.72 -15.75 -2.12
C PRO A 108 -7.21 -15.31 -3.50
N TYR A 109 -6.41 -14.25 -3.55
CA TYR A 109 -5.84 -13.68 -4.76
C TYR A 109 -4.42 -14.18 -5.04
N GLY A 110 -3.83 -14.99 -4.14
CA GLY A 110 -2.45 -15.46 -4.25
C GLY A 110 -1.42 -14.33 -4.15
N MET A 111 -1.76 -13.23 -3.47
CA MET A 111 -0.95 -12.01 -3.36
C MET A 111 -0.58 -11.68 -1.90
N ASN A 112 -0.87 -12.59 -0.97
CA ASN A 112 -0.54 -12.41 0.44
C ASN A 112 0.96 -12.56 0.66
N ASP A 113 1.60 -11.54 1.23
CA ASP A 113 3.03 -11.52 1.52
C ASP A 113 3.87 -11.85 0.28
N PHE A 114 3.46 -11.30 -0.88
CA PHE A 114 3.99 -11.80 -2.16
C PHE A 114 4.10 -10.78 -3.29
N PHE A 115 3.76 -9.51 -3.06
CA PHE A 115 3.89 -8.49 -4.10
C PHE A 115 5.09 -7.58 -3.82
N SER A 116 5.80 -7.22 -4.89
CA SER A 116 7.04 -6.43 -4.84
C SER A 116 6.97 -5.15 -5.68
N SER A 117 5.85 -4.81 -6.32
CA SER A 117 5.67 -3.49 -6.92
C SER A 117 4.21 -3.12 -7.13
N HIS A 118 3.94 -1.84 -7.33
CA HIS A 118 2.65 -1.35 -7.78
C HIS A 118 2.76 -0.19 -8.77
N ARG A 119 1.69 -0.01 -9.56
CA ARG A 119 1.52 1.19 -10.39
C ARG A 119 0.08 1.66 -10.41
N TRP A 120 -0.09 2.95 -10.64
CA TRP A 120 -1.38 3.56 -10.92
C TRP A 120 -1.73 3.39 -12.38
N GLN A 121 -2.96 2.95 -12.67
CA GLN A 121 -3.43 2.69 -14.04
C GLN A 121 -4.87 3.14 -14.24
N ASP A 122 -5.20 3.48 -15.50
CA ASP A 122 -6.55 3.85 -15.95
C ASP A 122 -7.17 5.04 -15.18
N CYS A 123 -6.36 6.07 -14.93
CA CYS A 123 -6.78 7.31 -14.27
C CYS A 123 -7.66 8.20 -15.17
N PHE A 124 -8.68 8.87 -14.62
CA PHE A 124 -9.58 9.78 -15.36
C PHE A 124 -9.73 11.12 -14.66
#